data_AF-A0A520BD66-F1
#
_entry.id   AF-A0A520BD66-F1
#
_cell.length_a   1.000
_cell.length_b   1.000
_cell.length_c   1.000
_cell.angle_alpha   90.00
_cell.angle_beta   90.00
_cell.angle_gamma   90.00
#
_symmetry.space_group_name_H-M   'P 1'
#
loop_
_entity.id
_entity.type
_entity.pdbx_description
1 polymer ?
#
loop_
_entity_poly.entity_id
_entity_poly.type
_entity_poly.pdbx_seq_one_letter_code
_entity_poly.pdbx_strand_id
1 'polypeptide(L)'
;VSNLWQGFLSLFVEGLETKNPEIVYESAINQRVQQYQKLMKAVSGIVYLRNKLQKELEEKMAKLKEVQQQLPIAVQEGDDEVSILLIEQKNNLTADIDRIQVELEKVSQQAEDAKTSLITFQGEIEKLKAEKDSMIAKRENALAQKKIQDQLSNLSVDADVKALNGVRDSIHKLEAEVDISKEINSTSLDTKLKNIKVKTATSTAKSELEEMKKQMNVKQTQGINVEKKL
;
A
#
# COMPACT_ATOMS: atom_id res chain seq x y z
N VAL A 1 15.20 -24.84 -1.66
CA VAL A 1 15.96 -23.63 -2.05
C VAL A 1 15.02 -22.42 -1.99
N SER A 2 14.61 -21.99 -0.80
CA SER A 2 13.56 -20.94 -0.62
C SER A 2 14.07 -19.69 0.08
N ASN A 3 15.34 -19.64 0.50
CA ASN A 3 15.81 -18.61 1.45
C ASN A 3 16.83 -17.62 0.85
N LEU A 4 17.06 -17.67 -0.47
CA LEU A 4 17.97 -16.73 -1.14
C LEU A 4 17.24 -15.47 -1.67
N TRP A 5 15.92 -15.52 -1.82
CA TRP A 5 15.10 -14.43 -2.36
C TRP A 5 14.71 -13.38 -1.33
N GLN A 6 14.62 -13.74 -0.05
CA GLN A 6 14.32 -12.78 1.03
C GLN A 6 15.52 -11.85 1.32
N GLY A 7 16.76 -12.34 1.14
CA GLY A 7 17.97 -11.58 1.45
C GLY A 7 18.27 -10.42 0.49
N PHE A 8 17.92 -10.55 -0.80
CA PHE A 8 18.17 -9.49 -1.79
C PHE A 8 17.17 -8.34 -1.70
N LEU A 9 15.95 -8.60 -1.22
CA LEU A 9 14.95 -7.56 -1.00
C LEU A 9 15.28 -6.68 0.22
N SER A 10 15.91 -7.24 1.27
CA SER A 10 16.25 -6.49 2.50
C SER A 10 17.33 -5.41 2.32
N LEU A 11 18.22 -5.52 1.33
CA LEU A 11 19.38 -4.62 1.21
C LEU A 11 19.15 -3.40 0.30
N PHE A 12 18.03 -3.36 -0.42
CA PHE A 12 17.64 -2.21 -1.27
C PHE A 12 16.48 -1.37 -0.69
N VAL A 13 15.89 -1.83 0.42
CA VAL A 13 14.63 -1.32 0.98
C VAL A 13 14.83 -0.12 1.92
N GLU A 14 16.02 0.11 2.46
CA GLU A 14 16.15 1.01 3.63
C GLU A 14 16.35 2.52 3.33
N GLY A 15 16.09 3.00 2.11
CA GLY A 15 16.31 4.43 1.81
C GLY A 15 15.54 5.12 0.67
N LEU A 16 14.83 4.39 -0.20
CA LEU A 16 14.15 4.98 -1.38
C LEU A 16 12.64 4.75 -1.41
N GLU A 17 12.09 3.99 -0.47
CA GLU A 17 10.77 3.35 -0.60
C GLU A 17 9.55 4.27 -0.42
N THR A 18 9.73 5.56 -0.13
CA THR A 18 8.60 6.47 0.13
C THR A 18 8.34 7.51 -0.95
N LYS A 19 9.20 7.67 -1.96
CA LYS A 19 9.04 8.75 -2.95
C LYS A 19 8.27 8.34 -4.21
N ASN A 20 8.45 7.13 -4.74
CA ASN A 20 7.79 6.68 -5.98
C ASN A 20 7.47 5.16 -5.99
N PRO A 21 6.36 4.72 -5.36
CA PRO A 21 5.88 3.33 -5.43
C PRO A 21 5.72 2.79 -6.85
N GLU A 22 5.37 3.65 -7.83
CA GLU A 22 5.28 3.27 -9.24
C GLU A 22 6.60 2.70 -9.77
N ILE A 23 7.74 3.35 -9.47
CA ILE A 23 9.07 2.90 -9.91
C ILE A 23 9.42 1.54 -9.28
N VAL A 24 9.03 1.32 -8.03
CA VAL A 24 9.26 0.05 -7.33
C VAL A 24 8.50 -1.08 -8.02
N TYR A 25 7.20 -0.88 -8.30
CA TYR A 25 6.39 -1.85 -9.04
C TYR A 25 6.94 -2.11 -10.45
N GLU A 26 7.29 -1.06 -11.18
CA GLU A 26 7.86 -1.20 -12.53
C GLU A 26 9.16 -1.99 -12.54
N SER A 27 10.06 -1.70 -11.61
CA SER A 27 11.32 -2.44 -11.47
C SER A 27 11.07 -3.92 -11.17
N ALA A 28 10.18 -4.23 -10.23
CA ALA A 28 9.81 -5.60 -9.89
C ALA A 28 9.15 -6.34 -11.07
N ILE A 29 8.23 -5.69 -11.78
CA ILE A 29 7.59 -6.24 -12.99
C ILE A 29 8.65 -6.52 -14.06
N ASN A 30 9.52 -5.56 -14.36
CA ASN A 30 10.57 -5.71 -15.36
C ASN A 30 11.52 -6.86 -15.01
N GLN A 31 11.91 -6.98 -13.74
CA GLN A 31 12.74 -8.09 -13.27
C GLN A 31 12.03 -9.45 -13.46
N ARG A 32 10.73 -9.54 -13.19
CA ARG A 32 9.96 -10.78 -13.43
C ARG A 32 9.80 -11.06 -14.92
N VAL A 33 9.56 -10.05 -15.76
CA VAL A 33 9.50 -10.23 -17.23
C VAL A 33 10.83 -10.77 -17.77
N GLN A 34 11.97 -10.27 -17.29
CA GLN A 34 13.29 -10.82 -17.65
C GLN A 34 13.47 -12.27 -17.19
N GLN A 35 13.01 -12.61 -15.99
CA GLN A 35 13.01 -13.99 -15.51
C GLN A 35 12.11 -14.89 -16.36
N TYR A 36 10.94 -14.41 -16.76
CA TYR A 36 10.02 -15.13 -17.65
C TYR A 36 10.70 -15.46 -18.98
N GLN A 37 11.41 -14.52 -19.59
CA GLN A 37 12.15 -14.78 -20.83
C GLN A 37 13.23 -15.86 -20.66
N LYS A 38 13.95 -15.87 -19.53
CA LYS A 38 14.94 -16.91 -19.22
C LYS A 38 14.27 -18.28 -19.04
N LEU A 39 13.16 -18.33 -18.31
CA LEU A 39 12.37 -19.56 -18.12
C LEU A 39 11.83 -20.08 -19.45
N MET A 40 11.27 -19.20 -20.29
CA MET A 40 10.76 -19.54 -21.61
C MET A 40 11.86 -20.20 -22.46
N LYS A 41 13.08 -19.65 -22.47
CA LYS A 41 14.21 -20.24 -23.20
C LYS A 41 14.57 -21.64 -22.68
N ALA A 42 14.58 -21.84 -21.36
CA ALA A 42 14.85 -23.16 -20.77
C ALA A 42 13.75 -24.17 -21.12
N VAL A 43 12.48 -23.78 -21.02
CA VAL A 43 11.31 -24.59 -21.41
C VAL A 43 11.40 -24.97 -22.88
N SER A 44 11.73 -24.04 -23.77
CA SER A 44 11.93 -24.33 -25.19
C SER A 44 13.03 -25.37 -25.43
N GLY A 45 14.12 -25.34 -24.66
CA GLY A 45 15.18 -26.34 -24.73
C GLY A 45 14.69 -27.75 -24.37
N ILE A 46 13.88 -27.88 -23.32
CA ILE A 46 13.30 -29.17 -22.90
C ILE A 46 12.30 -29.68 -23.95
N VAL A 47 11.43 -28.80 -24.46
CA VAL A 47 10.47 -29.15 -25.52
C VAL A 47 11.20 -29.58 -26.79
N TYR A 48 12.29 -28.90 -27.15
CA TYR A 48 13.12 -29.29 -28.28
C TYR A 48 13.73 -30.69 -28.08
N LEU A 49 14.29 -30.97 -26.90
CA LEU A 49 14.85 -32.29 -26.60
C LEU A 49 13.78 -33.38 -26.68
N ARG A 50 12.59 -33.15 -26.12
CA ARG A 50 11.44 -34.07 -26.23
C ARG A 50 11.12 -34.39 -27.68
N ASN A 51 10.98 -33.37 -28.52
CA ASN A 51 10.64 -33.55 -29.93
C ASN A 51 11.76 -34.27 -30.70
N LYS A 52 13.02 -34.02 -30.35
CA LYS A 52 14.16 -34.73 -30.91
C LYS A 52 14.13 -36.22 -30.55
N LEU A 53 13.90 -36.56 -29.28
CA LEU A 53 13.79 -37.94 -28.82
C LEU A 53 12.62 -38.66 -29.47
N GLN A 54 11.47 -37.98 -29.63
CA GLN A 54 10.32 -38.54 -30.34
C GLN A 54 10.67 -38.87 -31.80
N LYS A 55 11.33 -37.96 -32.51
CA LYS A 55 11.77 -38.20 -33.88
C LYS A 55 12.77 -39.36 -33.96
N GLU A 56 13.73 -39.41 -33.04
CA GLU A 56 14.70 -40.51 -32.99
C GLU A 56 14.02 -41.86 -32.73
N LEU A 57 13.04 -41.90 -31.84
CA LEU A 57 12.21 -43.09 -31.58
C LEU A 57 11.50 -43.54 -32.86
N GLU A 58 10.83 -42.64 -33.57
CA GLU A 58 10.14 -42.92 -34.83
C GLU A 58 11.10 -43.49 -35.89
N GLU A 59 12.28 -42.89 -36.05
CA GLU A 59 13.31 -43.36 -36.98
C GLU A 59 13.84 -44.76 -36.61
N LYS A 60 14.09 -45.02 -35.33
CA LYS A 60 14.58 -46.33 -34.85
C LYS A 60 13.51 -47.41 -34.98
N MET A 61 12.25 -47.09 -34.68
CA MET A 61 11.13 -48.01 -34.87
C MET A 61 10.93 -48.36 -36.35
N ALA A 62 11.08 -47.40 -37.25
CA ALA A 62 11.02 -47.65 -38.69
C ALA A 62 12.13 -48.60 -39.17
N LYS A 63 13.36 -48.38 -38.71
CA LYS A 63 14.50 -49.29 -39.00
C LYS A 63 14.29 -50.68 -38.42
N LEU A 64 13.77 -50.78 -37.19
CA LEU A 64 13.47 -52.08 -36.57
C LEU A 64 12.46 -52.85 -37.41
N LYS A 65 11.41 -52.17 -37.90
CA LYS A 65 10.41 -52.78 -38.77
C LYS A 65 11.02 -53.30 -40.08
N GLU A 66 11.93 -52.54 -40.70
CA GLU A 66 12.64 -52.98 -41.91
C GLU A 66 13.48 -54.24 -41.65
N VAL A 67 14.29 -54.25 -40.58
CA VAL A 67 15.11 -55.40 -40.18
C VAL A 67 14.22 -56.64 -39.92
N GLN A 68 13.07 -56.43 -39.26
CA GLN A 68 12.09 -57.50 -39.00
C GLN A 68 11.46 -58.07 -40.28
N GLN A 69 11.38 -57.29 -41.37
CA GLN A 69 10.89 -57.76 -42.67
C GLN A 69 11.97 -58.50 -43.46
N GLN A 70 13.23 -58.07 -43.36
CA GLN A 70 14.36 -58.66 -44.07
C GLN A 70 14.80 -60.00 -43.47
N LEU A 71 14.77 -60.12 -42.13
CA LEU A 71 15.29 -61.29 -41.43
C LEU A 71 14.66 -62.63 -41.88
N PRO A 72 13.32 -62.77 -42.03
CA PRO A 72 12.74 -64.03 -42.52
C PRO A 72 13.19 -64.40 -43.93
N ILE A 73 13.47 -63.40 -44.79
CA ILE A 73 13.92 -63.62 -46.17
C ILE A 73 15.35 -64.19 -46.15
N ALA A 74 16.27 -63.57 -45.41
CA ALA A 74 17.63 -64.06 -45.26
C ALA A 74 17.69 -65.49 -44.70
N VAL A 75 16.84 -65.78 -43.70
CA VAL A 75 16.71 -67.14 -43.12
C VAL A 75 16.18 -68.14 -44.16
N GLN A 76 15.19 -67.75 -44.97
CA GLN A 76 14.64 -68.61 -46.01
C GLN A 76 15.64 -68.88 -47.14
N GLU A 77 16.49 -67.90 -47.46
CA GLU A 77 17.55 -68.02 -48.47
C GLU A 77 18.77 -68.81 -47.94
N GLY A 78 18.83 -69.11 -46.64
CA GLY A 78 19.93 -69.85 -46.03
C GLY A 78 21.20 -69.02 -45.85
N ASP A 79 21.08 -67.68 -45.86
CA ASP A 79 22.20 -66.78 -45.61
C ASP A 79 22.36 -66.55 -44.10
N ASP A 80 23.09 -67.47 -43.47
CA ASP A 80 23.31 -67.47 -42.02
C ASP A 80 24.10 -66.23 -41.55
N GLU A 81 25.05 -65.73 -42.35
CA GLU A 81 25.84 -64.55 -41.99
C GLU A 81 24.97 -63.29 -41.96
N VAL A 82 24.16 -63.07 -42.99
CA VAL A 82 23.20 -61.96 -43.05
C VAL A 82 22.15 -62.09 -41.95
N SER A 83 21.68 -63.31 -41.68
CA SER A 83 20.70 -63.56 -40.61
C SER A 83 21.25 -63.19 -39.24
N ILE A 84 22.49 -63.56 -38.93
CA ILE A 84 23.15 -63.20 -37.65
C ILE A 84 23.28 -61.67 -37.52
N LEU A 85 23.73 -61.00 -38.58
CA LEU A 85 23.86 -59.54 -38.59
C LEU A 85 22.52 -58.83 -38.36
N LEU A 86 21.46 -59.27 -39.03
CA LEU A 86 20.11 -58.72 -38.87
C LEU A 86 19.55 -58.97 -37.46
N ILE A 87 19.85 -60.12 -36.85
CA ILE A 87 19.47 -60.41 -35.46
C ILE A 87 20.20 -59.46 -34.50
N GLU A 88 21.50 -59.25 -34.67
CA GLU A 88 22.28 -58.32 -33.85
C GLU A 88 21.73 -56.89 -33.99
N GLN A 89 21.49 -56.44 -35.23
CA GLN A 89 20.91 -55.13 -35.50
C GLN A 89 19.52 -54.98 -34.87
N LYS A 90 18.67 -56.00 -34.95
CA LYS A 90 17.35 -56.03 -34.31
C LYS A 90 17.49 -55.83 -32.80
N ASN A 91 18.37 -56.59 -32.14
CA ASN A 91 18.56 -56.53 -30.70
C ASN A 91 19.07 -55.14 -30.26
N ASN A 92 20.03 -54.58 -31.01
CA ASN A 92 20.55 -53.23 -30.75
C ASN A 92 19.47 -52.15 -30.92
N LEU A 93 18.66 -52.23 -31.98
CA LEU A 93 17.54 -51.31 -32.20
C LEU A 93 16.48 -51.42 -31.11
N THR A 94 16.14 -52.63 -30.67
CA THR A 94 15.20 -52.84 -29.55
C THR A 94 15.73 -52.21 -28.27
N ALA A 95 16.99 -52.46 -27.91
CA ALA A 95 17.60 -51.85 -26.72
C ALA A 95 17.66 -50.32 -26.79
N ASP A 96 17.99 -49.75 -27.96
CA ASP A 96 17.96 -48.31 -28.19
C ASP A 96 16.54 -47.73 -28.03
N ILE A 97 15.53 -48.39 -28.61
CA ILE A 97 14.12 -47.98 -28.51
C ILE A 97 13.67 -47.95 -27.06
N ASP A 98 13.94 -49.01 -26.29
CA ASP A 98 13.55 -49.11 -24.89
C ASP A 98 14.18 -47.97 -24.07
N ARG A 99 15.47 -47.69 -24.30
CA ARG A 99 16.17 -46.56 -23.66
C ARG A 99 15.54 -45.22 -24.02
N ILE A 100 15.30 -44.97 -25.31
CA ILE A 100 14.73 -43.71 -25.79
C ILE A 100 13.31 -43.51 -25.25
N GLN A 101 12.50 -44.57 -25.16
CA GLN A 101 11.15 -44.47 -24.61
C GLN A 101 11.14 -44.01 -23.15
N VAL A 102 12.00 -44.60 -22.31
CA VAL A 102 12.15 -44.19 -20.90
C VAL A 102 12.62 -42.75 -20.79
N GLU A 103 13.59 -42.34 -21.61
CA GLU A 103 14.06 -40.95 -21.62
C GLU A 103 12.99 -39.97 -22.11
N LEU A 104 12.27 -40.33 -23.18
CA LEU A 104 11.20 -39.53 -23.77
C LEU A 104 10.06 -39.33 -22.78
N GLU A 105 9.66 -40.36 -22.02
CA GLU A 105 8.64 -40.24 -20.97
C GLU A 105 9.06 -39.22 -19.91
N LYS A 106 10.28 -39.36 -19.39
CA LYS A 106 10.83 -38.44 -18.39
C LYS A 106 10.89 -37.00 -18.90
N VAL A 107 11.42 -36.79 -20.11
CA VAL A 107 11.56 -35.46 -20.70
C VAL A 107 10.19 -34.87 -21.06
N SER A 108 9.21 -35.71 -21.44
CA SER A 108 7.83 -35.27 -21.70
C SER A 108 7.18 -34.74 -20.43
N GLN A 109 7.31 -35.44 -19.30
CA GLN A 109 6.79 -34.96 -18.01
C GLN A 109 7.46 -33.64 -17.62
N GLN A 110 8.79 -33.55 -17.73
CA GLN A 110 9.53 -32.32 -17.45
C GLN A 110 9.08 -31.15 -18.35
N ALA A 111 8.78 -31.41 -19.63
CA ALA A 111 8.31 -30.39 -20.56
C ALA A 111 6.93 -29.84 -20.13
N GLU A 112 6.00 -30.70 -19.72
CA GLU A 112 4.67 -30.27 -19.29
C GLU A 112 4.68 -29.57 -17.92
N ASP A 113 5.48 -30.04 -16.97
CA ASP A 113 5.68 -29.37 -15.68
C ASP A 113 6.28 -27.97 -15.88
N ALA A 114 7.27 -27.86 -16.77
CA ALA A 114 7.94 -26.60 -17.07
C ALA A 114 7.01 -25.61 -17.79
N LYS A 115 6.16 -26.07 -18.72
CA LYS A 115 5.12 -25.24 -19.36
C LYS A 115 4.08 -24.76 -18.36
N THR A 116 3.59 -25.65 -17.49
CA THR A 116 2.64 -25.30 -16.44
C THR A 116 3.22 -24.21 -15.54
N SER A 117 4.45 -24.41 -15.08
CA SER A 117 5.18 -23.43 -14.27
C SER A 117 5.34 -22.08 -14.98
N LEU A 118 5.61 -22.09 -16.29
CA LEU A 118 5.74 -20.88 -17.10
C LEU A 118 4.42 -20.10 -17.19
N ILE A 119 3.29 -20.80 -17.37
CA ILE A 119 1.95 -20.20 -17.38
C ILE A 119 1.60 -19.60 -16.01
N THR A 120 1.89 -20.33 -14.93
CA THR A 120 1.70 -19.81 -13.56
C THR A 120 2.50 -18.54 -13.35
N PHE A 121 3.77 -18.53 -13.73
CA PHE A 121 4.64 -17.36 -13.59
C PHE A 121 4.18 -16.17 -14.43
N GLN A 122 3.65 -16.41 -15.64
CA GLN A 122 3.01 -15.37 -16.44
C GLN A 122 1.80 -14.77 -15.70
N GLY A 123 0.96 -15.62 -15.09
CA GLY A 123 -0.18 -15.17 -14.28
C GLY A 123 0.24 -14.32 -13.08
N GLU A 124 1.36 -14.64 -12.42
CA GLU A 124 1.92 -13.83 -11.33
C GLU A 124 2.40 -12.45 -11.78
N ILE A 125 2.96 -12.35 -13.01
CA ILE A 125 3.32 -11.06 -13.61
C ILE A 125 2.07 -10.21 -13.85
N GLU A 126 1.01 -10.79 -14.42
CA GLU A 126 -0.24 -10.06 -14.67
C GLU A 126 -0.93 -9.63 -13.37
N LYS A 127 -0.92 -10.48 -12.33
CA LYS A 127 -1.38 -10.09 -10.99
C LYS A 127 -0.61 -8.91 -10.43
N LEU A 128 0.73 -8.91 -10.56
CA LEU A 128 1.56 -7.81 -10.08
C LEU A 128 1.29 -6.50 -10.85
N LYS A 129 1.04 -6.56 -12.16
CA LYS A 129 0.62 -5.39 -12.95
C LYS A 129 -0.73 -4.84 -12.48
N ALA A 130 -1.72 -5.70 -12.27
CA ALA A 130 -3.02 -5.27 -11.75
C ALA A 130 -2.92 -4.68 -10.33
N GLU A 131 -2.05 -5.23 -9.49
CA GLU A 131 -1.75 -4.68 -8.17
C GLU A 131 -1.10 -3.29 -8.26
N LYS A 132 -0.12 -3.10 -9.14
CA LYS A 132 0.48 -1.78 -9.44
C LYS A 132 -0.62 -0.76 -9.74
N ASP A 133 -1.50 -1.06 -10.70
CA ASP A 133 -2.55 -0.14 -11.14
C ASP A 133 -3.51 0.21 -10.00
N SER A 134 -3.92 -0.79 -9.21
CA SER A 134 -4.76 -0.59 -8.03
C SER A 134 -4.10 0.29 -6.98
N MET A 135 -2.81 0.08 -6.70
CA MET A 135 -2.08 0.84 -5.68
C MET A 135 -1.79 2.27 -6.11
N ILE A 136 -1.51 2.50 -7.40
CA ILE A 136 -1.35 3.86 -7.94
C ILE A 136 -2.67 4.62 -7.82
N ALA A 137 -3.79 4.04 -8.22
CA ALA A 137 -5.10 4.67 -8.10
C ALA A 137 -5.45 4.99 -6.62
N LYS A 138 -5.16 4.07 -5.69
CA LYS A 138 -5.34 4.31 -4.25
C LYS A 138 -4.46 5.45 -3.74
N ARG A 139 -3.20 5.53 -4.17
CA ARG A 139 -2.28 6.61 -3.82
C ARG A 139 -2.80 7.95 -4.32
N GLU A 140 -3.22 8.03 -5.58
CA GLU A 140 -3.77 9.26 -6.17
C GLU A 140 -5.03 9.73 -5.44
N ASN A 141 -5.93 8.81 -5.11
CA ASN A 141 -7.11 9.12 -4.31
C ASN A 141 -6.74 9.66 -2.92
N ALA A 142 -5.79 9.03 -2.23
CA ALA A 142 -5.31 9.49 -0.93
C ALA A 142 -4.63 10.88 -1.01
N LEU A 143 -3.86 11.15 -2.08
CA LEU A 143 -3.27 12.46 -2.33
C LEU A 143 -4.34 13.54 -2.59
N ALA A 144 -5.40 13.22 -3.33
CA ALA A 144 -6.52 14.11 -3.56
C ALA A 144 -7.27 14.43 -2.25
N GLN A 145 -7.55 13.41 -1.42
CA GLN A 145 -8.17 13.60 -0.10
C GLN A 145 -7.31 14.48 0.81
N LYS A 146 -6.00 14.22 0.85
CA LYS A 146 -5.05 15.03 1.63
C LYS A 146 -5.07 16.50 1.17
N LYS A 147 -5.05 16.74 -0.15
CA LYS A 147 -5.12 18.10 -0.71
C LYS A 147 -6.41 18.83 -0.31
N ILE A 148 -7.55 18.13 -0.31
CA ILE A 148 -8.83 18.69 0.16
C ILE A 148 -8.74 19.07 1.65
N GLN A 149 -8.20 18.18 2.49
CA GLN A 149 -8.04 18.43 3.92
C GLN A 149 -7.10 19.61 4.20
N ASP A 150 -5.97 19.69 3.49
CA ASP A 150 -5.00 20.78 3.61
C ASP A 150 -5.67 22.12 3.23
N GLN A 151 -6.45 22.16 2.15
CA GLN A 151 -7.21 23.34 1.74
C GLN A 151 -8.29 23.74 2.76
N LEU A 152 -9.05 22.78 3.30
CA LEU A 152 -10.04 23.04 4.36
C LEU A 152 -9.41 23.61 5.63
N SER A 153 -8.28 23.04 6.06
CA SER A 153 -7.56 23.54 7.24
C SER A 153 -7.05 24.97 7.06
N ASN A 154 -6.61 25.33 5.85
CA ASN A 154 -6.18 26.68 5.50
C ASN A 154 -7.36 27.67 5.45
N LEU A 155 -8.55 27.21 5.05
CA LEU A 155 -9.77 28.04 5.06
C LEU A 155 -10.32 28.27 6.48
N SER A 156 -10.25 27.27 7.35
CA SER A 156 -10.90 27.27 8.67
C SER A 156 -10.20 28.11 9.76
N VAL A 157 -8.93 28.47 9.60
CA VAL A 157 -8.15 29.13 10.67
C VAL A 157 -7.91 30.62 10.40
N ASP A 158 -7.73 31.04 9.14
CA ASP A 158 -7.26 32.39 8.81
C ASP A 158 -8.36 33.36 8.35
N ALA A 159 -9.48 32.87 7.81
CA ALA A 159 -10.57 33.71 7.32
C ALA A 159 -11.57 34.07 8.45
N ASP A 160 -11.99 33.10 9.24
CA ASP A 160 -13.03 33.30 10.26
C ASP A 160 -12.51 34.04 11.50
N VAL A 161 -11.26 33.81 11.92
CA VAL A 161 -10.67 34.48 13.09
C VAL A 161 -10.36 35.96 12.81
N LYS A 162 -9.87 36.30 11.61
CA LYS A 162 -9.62 37.71 11.21
C LYS A 162 -10.91 38.49 11.01
N ALA A 163 -11.93 37.89 10.40
CA ALA A 163 -13.22 38.55 10.19
C ALA A 163 -13.94 38.83 11.53
N LEU A 164 -13.92 37.88 12.47
CA LEU A 164 -14.57 38.04 13.77
C LEU A 164 -13.87 39.04 14.70
N ASN A 165 -12.54 39.16 14.63
CA ASN A 165 -11.81 40.16 15.42
C ASN A 165 -12.09 41.59 14.94
N GLY A 166 -12.16 41.84 13.63
CA GLY A 166 -12.52 43.16 13.09
C GLY A 166 -13.94 43.61 13.45
N VAL A 167 -14.89 42.67 13.52
CA VAL A 167 -16.26 42.93 14.00
C VAL A 167 -16.28 43.22 15.49
N ARG A 168 -15.55 42.44 16.31
CA ARG A 168 -15.45 42.65 17.76
C ARG A 168 -14.84 44.02 18.10
N ASP A 169 -13.77 44.42 17.43
CA ASP A 169 -13.14 45.73 17.62
C ASP A 169 -14.06 46.88 17.17
N SER A 170 -14.82 46.69 16.08
CA SER A 170 -15.80 47.67 15.61
C SER A 170 -16.98 47.83 16.57
N ILE A 171 -17.48 46.73 17.15
CA ILE A 171 -18.53 46.77 18.17
C ILE A 171 -18.02 47.48 19.43
N HIS A 172 -16.82 47.16 19.92
CA HIS A 172 -16.24 47.86 21.06
C HIS A 172 -16.02 49.35 20.81
N LYS A 173 -15.59 49.73 19.59
CA LYS A 173 -15.46 51.15 19.21
C LYS A 173 -16.82 51.84 19.19
N LEU A 174 -17.86 51.20 18.65
CA LEU A 174 -19.22 51.73 18.62
C LEU A 174 -19.82 51.85 20.03
N GLU A 175 -19.62 50.86 20.90
CA GLU A 175 -20.02 50.91 22.31
C GLU A 175 -19.33 52.07 23.04
N ALA A 176 -18.02 52.24 22.85
CA ALA A 176 -17.26 53.36 23.40
C ALA A 176 -17.75 54.72 22.87
N GLU A 177 -18.09 54.82 21.57
CA GLU A 177 -18.67 56.03 20.98
C GLU A 177 -20.08 56.32 21.52
N VAL A 178 -20.91 55.30 21.77
CA VAL A 178 -22.24 55.46 22.38
C VAL A 178 -22.14 55.86 23.85
N ASP A 179 -21.19 55.31 24.61
CA ASP A 179 -20.95 55.72 26.00
C ASP A 179 -20.39 57.15 26.07
N ILE A 180 -19.47 57.52 25.16
CA ILE A 180 -19.04 58.92 24.98
C ILE A 180 -20.22 59.81 24.57
N SER A 181 -21.14 59.35 23.73
CA SER A 181 -22.32 60.12 23.33
C SER A 181 -23.28 60.35 24.49
N LYS A 182 -23.41 59.38 25.41
CA LYS A 182 -24.15 59.54 26.67
C LYS A 182 -23.44 60.50 27.63
N GLU A 183 -22.10 60.51 27.64
CA GLU A 183 -21.30 61.46 28.43
C GLU A 183 -21.26 62.88 27.83
N ILE A 184 -21.25 63.02 26.51
CA ILE A 184 -21.22 64.31 25.80
C ILE A 184 -22.60 64.96 25.77
N ASN A 185 -23.69 64.20 25.60
CA ASN A 185 -25.04 64.74 25.76
C ASN A 185 -25.41 65.03 27.22
N SER A 186 -24.60 64.60 28.19
CA SER A 186 -24.74 65.00 29.60
C SER A 186 -23.73 66.09 30.02
N THR A 187 -22.93 66.64 29.10
CA THR A 187 -21.90 67.63 29.41
C THR A 187 -21.83 68.80 28.41
N SER A 188 -22.96 69.46 28.17
CA SER A 188 -23.01 70.93 27.98
C SER A 188 -23.46 71.56 29.31
N LEU A 189 -22.61 71.57 30.34
CA LEU A 189 -21.73 72.69 30.71
C LEU A 189 -22.40 74.07 30.95
N ASP A 190 -23.73 74.19 30.89
CA ASP A 190 -24.48 75.37 31.35
C ASP A 190 -25.32 75.13 32.62
N THR A 191 -25.54 73.87 33.02
CA THR A 191 -26.29 73.52 34.25
C THR A 191 -25.40 73.25 35.46
N LYS A 192 -24.07 73.14 35.29
CA LYS A 192 -23.13 72.83 36.37
C LYS A 192 -22.62 74.05 37.16
N LEU A 193 -22.99 75.28 36.79
CA LEU A 193 -22.60 76.50 37.52
C LEU A 193 -23.69 77.13 38.42
N LYS A 194 -24.89 76.55 38.51
CA LYS A 194 -26.02 77.15 39.29
C LYS A 194 -26.47 76.38 40.53
N ASN A 195 -25.70 75.43 41.05
CA ASN A 195 -26.05 74.76 42.32
C ASN A 195 -24.88 74.64 43.32
N ILE A 196 -23.95 75.60 43.28
CA ILE A 196 -23.17 75.97 44.46
C ILE A 196 -23.88 77.16 45.11
N LYS A 197 -24.96 76.88 45.86
CA LYS A 197 -25.54 77.70 46.96
C LYS A 197 -26.98 77.26 47.28
N VAL A 198 -27.15 76.07 47.85
CA VAL A 198 -28.14 75.77 48.93
C VAL A 198 -27.59 74.51 49.61
N LYS A 199 -26.65 74.64 50.56
CA LYS A 199 -26.92 74.53 52.00
C LYS A 199 -28.02 73.53 52.38
N THR A 200 -27.59 72.49 53.08
CA THR A 200 -28.33 71.61 53.99
C THR A 200 -29.21 70.54 53.28
N ALA A 201 -29.12 69.24 53.58
CA ALA A 201 -28.73 68.62 54.84
C ALA A 201 -28.36 67.13 54.67
N THR A 202 -27.52 66.65 55.61
CA THR A 202 -27.48 65.29 56.20
C THR A 202 -27.25 64.11 55.24
N SER A 203 -26.07 63.48 55.28
CA SER A 203 -25.70 62.42 56.24
C SER A 203 -25.93 61.03 55.65
N THR A 204 -25.06 60.09 56.04
CA THR A 204 -25.32 58.64 56.02
C THR A 204 -25.35 57.96 54.65
N ALA A 205 -24.17 57.83 54.02
CA ALA A 205 -23.87 56.67 53.16
C ALA A 205 -22.46 56.10 53.40
N LYS A 206 -21.60 56.82 54.15
CA LYS A 206 -20.38 56.26 54.75
C LYS A 206 -20.65 55.33 55.94
N SER A 207 -21.89 55.32 56.47
CA SER A 207 -22.28 54.43 57.58
C SER A 207 -22.87 53.09 57.10
N GLU A 208 -23.46 53.02 55.91
CA GLU A 208 -24.03 51.75 55.38
C GLU A 208 -22.97 50.81 54.77
N LEU A 209 -21.83 51.36 54.32
CA LEU A 209 -20.74 50.59 53.70
C LEU A 209 -19.87 49.82 54.72
N GLU A 210 -19.81 50.27 55.97
CA GLU A 210 -19.02 49.62 57.04
C GLU A 210 -19.84 48.58 57.83
N GLU A 211 -21.17 48.76 57.92
CA GLU A 211 -22.09 47.82 58.59
C GLU A 211 -22.25 46.52 57.78
N MET A 212 -22.36 46.61 56.45
CA MET A 212 -22.49 45.43 55.57
C MET A 212 -21.21 44.58 55.48
N LYS A 213 -20.03 45.18 55.67
CA LYS A 213 -18.74 44.46 55.71
C LYS A 213 -18.52 43.67 56.99
N LYS A 214 -19.08 44.12 58.12
CA LYS A 214 -18.97 43.40 59.41
C LYS A 214 -19.95 42.23 59.56
N GLN A 215 -21.11 42.26 58.89
CA GLN A 215 -22.14 41.22 59.07
C GLN A 215 -21.93 39.95 58.21
N MET A 216 -21.16 39.98 57.12
CA MET A 216 -20.94 38.79 56.29
C MET A 216 -19.73 37.94 56.73
N ASN A 217 -18.76 38.49 57.45
CA ASN A 217 -17.51 37.78 57.80
C ASN A 217 -17.56 37.03 59.16
N VAL A 218 -18.70 37.04 59.86
CA VAL A 218 -18.87 36.39 61.18
C VAL A 218 -19.71 35.10 61.10
N LYS A 219 -20.39 34.81 59.97
CA LYS A 219 -21.16 33.56 59.79
C LYS A 219 -20.42 32.40 59.13
N GLN A 220 -19.14 32.56 58.76
CA GLN A 220 -18.35 31.51 58.10
C GLN A 220 -17.19 30.93 58.96
N THR A 221 -17.02 31.42 60.20
CA THR A 221 -15.90 31.01 61.09
C THR A 221 -16.37 30.48 62.46
N GLN A 222 -17.61 29.98 62.55
CA GLN A 222 -18.07 29.10 63.65
C GLN A 222 -18.22 27.63 63.19
N GLY A 223 -17.51 27.25 62.13
CA GLY A 223 -17.39 25.88 61.62
C GLY A 223 -16.09 25.18 62.02
N ILE A 224 -15.44 25.59 63.12
CA ILE A 224 -14.26 24.91 63.65
C ILE A 224 -14.44 24.71 65.15
N ASN A 225 -14.39 23.43 65.55
CA ASN A 225 -14.44 22.90 66.91
C ASN A 225 -15.80 23.01 67.61
N VAL A 226 -16.55 21.91 67.64
CA VAL A 226 -16.50 20.90 68.72
C VAL A 226 -17.14 19.65 68.12
N GLU A 227 -16.34 18.66 67.73
CA GLU A 227 -16.02 17.50 68.58
C GLU A 227 -17.25 16.62 68.88
N LYS A 228 -16.98 15.32 68.86
CA LYS A 228 -17.67 14.29 69.65
C LYS A 228 -19.02 13.78 69.12
N LYS A 229 -18.91 12.51 68.74
CA LYS A 229 -19.52 11.35 69.42
C LYS A 229 -20.54 10.63 68.55
N LEU A 230 -20.15 9.37 68.29
CA LEU A 230 -20.96 8.14 68.31
C LEU A 230 -21.99 7.99 67.19
#